data_AF-A0A2V8PEQ9-F1
#
_entry.id   AF-A0A2V8PEQ9-F1
#
_cell.length_a   1.000
_cell.length_b   1.000
_cell.length_c   1.000
_cell.angle_alpha   90.00
_cell.angle_beta   90.00
_cell.angle_gamma   90.00
#
_symmetry.space_group_name_H-M   'P 1'
#
loop_
_entity.id
_entity.type
_entity.pdbx_description
1 polymer ?
#
loop_
_entity_poly.entity_id
_entity_poly.type
_entity_poly.pdbx_seq_one_letter_code
_entity_poly.pdbx_strand_id
1 'polypeptide(L)' 'MTDPKYAAFTALDPFFDIVKQGLAGLVDGDHYFDTIADDAEFEFRYHFPGWPHTLRGRDALMALYASYGDNIVLHGARN' A
#
# COMPACT_ATOMS: atom_id res chain seq x y z
N MET A 1 6.69 5.61 16.77
CA MET A 1 7.87 5.58 15.89
C MET A 1 7.45 4.77 14.69
N THR A 2 7.48 5.33 13.48
CA THR A 2 7.18 4.56 12.26
C THR A 2 8.19 3.43 12.15
N ASP A 3 7.71 2.20 11.97
CA ASP A 3 8.58 1.05 11.76
C ASP A 3 9.48 1.33 10.54
N PRO A 4 10.81 1.17 10.63
CA PRO A 4 11.72 1.39 9.51
C PRO A 4 11.32 0.66 8.23
N LYS A 5 10.62 -0.48 8.34
CA LYS A 5 10.12 -1.22 7.17
C LYS A 5 9.12 -0.43 6.33
N TYR A 6 8.50 0.61 6.89
CA TYR A 6 7.50 1.45 6.23
C TYR A 6 8.00 2.83 5.80
N ALA A 7 9.27 3.17 6.06
CA ALA A 7 9.79 4.50 5.77
C ALA A 7 9.67 4.91 4.29
N ALA A 8 9.77 3.95 3.36
CA ALA A 8 9.65 4.21 1.93
C ALA A 8 8.24 4.65 1.49
N PHE A 9 7.22 4.48 2.34
CA PHE A 9 5.83 4.71 1.98
C PHE A 9 5.19 5.92 2.66
N THR A 10 5.95 6.72 3.40
CA THR A 10 5.42 7.90 4.11
C THR A 10 4.65 8.86 3.19
N ALA A 11 5.07 9.00 1.93
CA ALA A 11 4.37 9.85 0.97
C ALA A 11 2.94 9.34 0.63
N LEU A 12 2.67 8.05 0.85
CA LEU A 12 1.40 7.38 0.60
C LEU A 12 0.52 7.31 1.84
N ASP A 13 1.01 7.71 3.02
CA ASP A 13 0.25 7.70 4.29
C ASP A 13 -1.15 8.30 4.15
N PRO A 14 -1.38 9.44 3.45
CA PRO A 14 -2.72 9.98 3.28
C PRO A 14 -3.70 9.03 2.58
N PHE A 15 -3.23 8.30 1.56
CA PHE A 15 -4.05 7.30 0.87
C PHE A 15 -4.31 6.10 1.77
N PHE A 16 -3.28 5.62 2.44
CA PHE A 16 -3.37 4.51 3.38
C PHE A 16 -4.33 4.78 4.54
N ASP A 17 -4.32 6.00 5.08
CA ASP A 17 -5.20 6.40 6.17
C ASP A 17 -6.68 6.41 5.74
N ILE A 18 -7.00 6.86 4.52
CA ILE A 18 -8.37 6.79 3.99
C ILE A 18 -8.83 5.33 3.89
N VAL A 19 -7.98 4.44 3.38
CA VAL A 19 -8.31 3.01 3.26
C VAL A 19 -8.51 2.39 4.65
N LYS A 20 -7.61 2.65 5.60
CA LYS A 20 -7.73 2.16 6.99
C LYS A 20 -8.97 2.68 7.69
N GLN A 21 -9.36 3.94 7.47
CA GLN A 21 -10.61 4.48 8.01
C GLN A 21 -11.83 3.70 7.51
N GLY A 22 -11.86 3.33 6.23
CA GLY A 22 -12.94 2.51 5.68
C GLY A 22 -12.98 1.07 6.19
N LEU A 23 -11.84 0.54 6.63
CA LEU A 23 -11.70 -0.83 7.15
C LEU A 23 -11.69 -0.92 8.68
N ALA A 24 -11.91 0.20 9.37
CA ALA A 24 -11.79 0.28 10.82
C ALA A 24 -12.69 -0.74 11.54
N GLY A 25 -12.10 -1.59 12.38
CA GLY A 25 -12.80 -2.65 13.12
C GLY A 25 -13.09 -3.92 12.32
N LEU A 26 -12.69 -3.98 11.04
CA LEU A 26 -12.85 -5.16 10.17
C LEU A 26 -11.55 -5.94 9.96
N VAL A 27 -10.41 -5.29 10.15
CA VAL A 27 -9.07 -5.83 9.93
C VAL A 27 -8.14 -5.47 11.09
N ASP A 28 -7.15 -6.33 11.33
CA ASP A 28 -6.06 -6.06 12.26
C ASP A 28 -4.92 -5.30 11.58
N GLY A 29 -4.04 -4.67 12.37
CA GLY A 29 -2.80 -4.06 11.89
C GLY A 29 -2.73 -2.53 12.03
N ASP A 30 -1.53 -2.03 12.31
CA ASP A 30 -1.28 -0.60 12.57
C ASP A 30 -0.98 0.19 11.29
N HIS A 31 -0.29 -0.43 10.33
CA HIS A 31 -0.02 0.14 9.01
C HIS A 31 -0.92 -0.49 7.93
N TYR A 32 -1.12 0.19 6.79
CA TYR A 32 -1.94 -0.34 5.68
C TYR A 32 -1.51 -1.75 5.26
N PHE A 33 -0.22 -1.98 5.08
CA PHE A 33 0.30 -3.31 4.75
C PHE A 33 0.06 -4.36 5.85
N ASP A 34 -0.13 -3.96 7.12
CA ASP A 34 -0.46 -4.91 8.19
C ASP A 34 -1.88 -5.49 8.07
N THR A 35 -2.76 -4.80 7.33
CA THR A 35 -4.13 -5.26 7.06
C THR A 35 -4.22 -6.38 6.01
N ILE A 36 -3.09 -6.73 5.38
CA ILE A 36 -3.02 -7.64 4.24
C ILE A 36 -2.31 -8.92 4.68
N ALA A 37 -2.91 -10.09 4.48
CA ALA A 37 -2.27 -11.37 4.82
C ALA A 37 -0.88 -11.53 4.15
N ASP A 38 0.04 -12.20 4.83
CA ASP A 38 1.42 -12.40 4.34
C ASP A 38 1.47 -13.08 2.96
N ASP A 39 0.49 -13.95 2.68
CA ASP A 39 0.37 -14.75 1.47
C ASP A 39 -0.78 -14.31 0.55
N ALA A 40 -1.33 -13.12 0.75
CA ALA A 40 -2.44 -12.59 -0.06
C ALA A 40 -2.14 -12.65 -1.57
N GLU A 41 -3.13 -13.09 -2.37
CA GLU A 41 -3.05 -13.07 -3.82
C GLU A 41 -3.85 -11.90 -4.40
N PHE A 42 -3.20 -11.12 -5.26
CA PHE A 42 -3.80 -10.01 -5.98
C PHE A 42 -3.90 -10.37 -7.46
N GLU A 43 -5.07 -10.14 -8.06
CA GLU A 43 -5.29 -10.27 -9.49
C GLU A 43 -5.65 -8.91 -10.07
N PHE A 44 -4.90 -8.49 -11.11
CA PHE A 44 -5.13 -7.24 -11.80
C PHE A 44 -6.05 -7.47 -13.00
N ARG A 45 -7.19 -6.76 -13.01
CA ARG A 45 -8.21 -6.86 -14.06
C ARG A 45 -7.71 -6.45 -15.45
N TYR A 46 -6.74 -5.54 -15.52
CA TYR A 46 -6.26 -4.99 -16.78
C TYR A 46 -4.89 -5.55 -17.14
N HIS A 47 -4.74 -5.95 -18.41
CA HIS A 47 -3.49 -6.47 -18.95
C HIS A 47 -2.70 -5.33 -19.60
N PHE A 48 -1.56 -4.99 -19.00
CA PHE A 48 -0.61 -4.04 -19.55
C PHE A 48 0.72 -4.77 -19.86
N PRO A 49 1.34 -4.54 -21.03
CA PRO A 49 2.66 -5.10 -21.31
C PRO A 49 3.68 -4.73 -20.23
N GLY A 50 4.33 -5.73 -19.63
CA GLY A 50 5.31 -5.53 -18.57
C GLY A 50 4.73 -5.39 -17.14
N TRP A 51 3.41 -5.45 -16.97
CA TRP A 51 2.77 -5.44 -15.65
C TRP A 51 2.34 -6.85 -15.21
N PRO A 52 2.52 -7.23 -13.94
CA PRO A 52 2.08 -8.53 -13.45
C PRO A 52 0.55 -8.66 -13.53
N HIS A 53 0.06 -9.81 -14.02
CA HIS A 53 -1.36 -10.13 -13.97
C HIS A 53 -1.79 -10.58 -12.57
N THR A 54 -0.91 -11.28 -11.86
CA THR A 54 -1.09 -11.67 -10.47
C THR A 54 0.14 -11.31 -9.64
N LEU A 55 -0.07 -11.10 -8.34
CA LEU A 55 0.98 -10.83 -7.37
C LEU A 55 0.68 -11.58 -6.08
N ARG A 56 1.69 -12.25 -5.51
CA ARG A 56 1.52 -13.04 -4.30
C ARG A 56 2.38 -12.49 -3.17
N GLY A 57 1.73 -12.26 -2.05
CA GLY A 57 2.33 -11.92 -0.78
C GLY A 57 2.50 -10.42 -0.55
N ARG A 58 2.48 -10.07 0.74
CA ARG A 58 2.57 -8.69 1.21
C ARG A 58 3.87 -8.02 0.79
N ASP A 59 5.00 -8.73 0.87
CA ASP A 59 6.32 -8.20 0.48
C ASP A 59 6.37 -7.84 -1.01
N ALA A 60 5.74 -8.64 -1.87
CA ALA A 60 5.68 -8.38 -3.30
C ALA A 60 4.81 -7.15 -3.60
N LEU A 61 3.71 -6.97 -2.86
CA LEU A 61 2.90 -5.74 -2.93
C LEU A 61 3.67 -4.52 -2.45
N MET A 62 4.41 -4.63 -1.34
CA MET A 62 5.27 -3.55 -0.85
C MET A 62 6.32 -3.15 -1.88
N ALA A 63 6.96 -4.12 -2.56
CA ALA A 63 7.91 -3.83 -3.63
C ALA A 63 7.25 -3.10 -4.82
N LEU A 64 6.02 -3.47 -5.18
CA LEU A 64 5.24 -2.78 -6.22
C LEU A 64 4.93 -1.32 -5.84
N TYR A 65 4.69 -1.07 -4.55
CA TYR A 65 4.35 0.26 -4.03
C TYR A 65 5.57 1.16 -3.79
N ALA A 66 6.77 0.59 -3.63
CA ALA A 66 7.95 1.33 -3.17
C ALA A 66 8.29 2.54 -4.06
N SER A 67 8.13 2.42 -5.38
CA SER A 67 8.46 3.49 -6.32
C SER A 67 7.46 4.66 -6.30
N TYR A 68 6.25 4.49 -5.77
CA TYR A 68 5.30 5.59 -5.69
C TYR A 68 5.77 6.67 -4.71
N GLY A 69 6.46 6.26 -3.63
CA GLY A 69 7.01 7.19 -2.64
C GLY A 69 8.08 8.13 -3.21
N ASP A 70 8.80 7.68 -4.24
CA ASP A 70 9.84 8.47 -4.91
C ASP A 70 9.27 9.48 -5.91
N ASN A 71 8.07 9.22 -6.43
CA ASN A 71 7.50 9.96 -7.56
C ASN A 71 6.39 10.94 -7.18
N ILE A 72 5.67 10.69 -6.09
CA ILE A 72 4.47 11.46 -5.71
C ILE A 72 4.50 11.74 -4.21
N VAL A 73 4.54 13.03 -3.83
CA VAL A 73 4.42 13.47 -2.44
C VAL A 73 3.28 14.47 -2.33
N LEU A 74 2.33 14.22 -1.43
CA LEU A 74 1.25 15.16 -1.16
C LEU A 74 1.75 16.29 -0.26
N HIS A 75 1.86 17.51 -0.81
CA HIS A 75 2.26 18.70 -0.05
C HIS A 75 1.10 19.42 0.63
N GLY A 76 -0.15 19.02 0.34
CA GLY A 76 -1.35 19.53 0.99
C GLY A 76 -2.61 19.18 0.21
N ALA A 77 -3.70 18.89 0.92
CA ALA A 77 -5.05 18.89 0.38
C ALA A 77 -5.71 20.20 0.83
N ARG A 78 -6.25 20.99 -0.11
CA ARG A 78 -7.09 22.13 0.25
C ARG A 78 -8.49 21.61 0.56
N ASN A 79 -9.00 21.97 1.74
CA ASN A 79 -10.40 21.81 2.11
C ASN A 79 -11.27 22.84 1.39
#